data_AF-A0A2V5M323-F1
#
_entry.id   AF-A0A2V5M323-F1
#
_cell.length_a   1.000
_cell.length_b   1.000
_cell.length_c   1.000
_cell.angle_alpha   90.00
_cell.angle_beta   90.00
_cell.angle_gamma   90.00
#
_symmetry.space_group_name_H-M   'P 1'
#
loop_
_entity.id
_entity.type
_entity.pdbx_description
1 polymer ?
#
loop_
_entity_poly.entity_id
_entity_poly.type
_entity_poly.pdbx_seq_one_letter_code
_entity_poly.pdbx_strand_id
1 'polypeptide(L)'
;MLYWYANIPEETQYYLVRNTESWWPLSMLLVIGRFFIPFGILLLQGIKKHPHQLCIVAGWIMFMQALDMYLIVLPSLHGTGVHLSIWDFLCPIAIGCSLAFLYLRLVGKTSTFPMRDPRLIESLRLKN
;
A
#
# COMPACT_ATOMS: atom_id res chain seq x y z
N MET A 1 6.35 19.20 -1.44
CA MET A 1 7.33 20.30 -1.34
C MET A 1 7.07 21.40 -2.36
N LEU A 2 6.87 21.10 -3.64
CA LEU A 2 6.60 22.13 -4.68
C LEU A 2 5.36 22.98 -4.38
N TYR A 3 4.22 22.35 -4.07
CA TYR A 3 2.98 23.05 -3.71
C TYR A 3 3.13 24.02 -2.52
N TRP A 4 3.86 23.62 -1.48
CA TRP A 4 4.08 24.46 -0.29
C TRP A 4 5.02 25.64 -0.58
N TYR A 5 5.96 25.46 -1.51
CA TYR A 5 6.90 26.51 -1.91
C TYR A 5 6.24 27.56 -2.82
N ALA A 6 5.43 27.13 -3.80
CA ALA A 6 4.77 28.04 -4.75
C ALA A 6 3.50 28.70 -4.17
N ASN A 7 2.81 28.02 -3.24
CA ASN A 7 1.65 28.51 -2.50
C ASN A 7 0.56 29.20 -3.35
N ILE A 8 0.27 28.64 -4.53
CA ILE A 8 -0.77 29.14 -5.44
C ILE A 8 -2.15 28.75 -4.85
N PRO A 9 -3.10 29.70 -4.68
CA PRO A 9 -4.33 29.47 -3.93
C PRO A 9 -5.24 28.39 -4.54
N GLU A 10 -5.27 28.26 -5.86
CA GLU A 10 -6.06 27.24 -6.56
C GLU A 10 -5.59 25.81 -6.24
N GLU A 11 -4.30 25.63 -5.97
CA GLU A 11 -3.69 24.31 -5.74
C GLU A 11 -3.58 23.95 -4.25
N THR A 12 -3.52 24.95 -3.37
CA THR A 12 -3.34 24.75 -1.92
C THR A 12 -4.62 24.30 -1.23
N GLN A 13 -5.79 24.54 -1.84
CA GLN A 13 -7.08 24.04 -1.34
C GLN A 13 -7.09 22.52 -1.15
N TYR A 14 -6.41 21.76 -2.05
CA TYR A 14 -6.29 20.31 -1.94
C TYR A 14 -5.64 19.87 -0.63
N TYR A 15 -4.57 20.56 -0.22
CA TYR A 15 -3.84 20.28 1.02
C TYR A 15 -4.55 20.86 2.25
N LEU A 16 -5.22 21.99 2.11
CA LEU A 16 -5.95 22.62 3.21
C LEU A 16 -7.01 21.65 3.78
N VAL A 17 -7.84 21.06 2.92
CA VAL A 17 -8.89 20.11 3.35
C VAL A 17 -8.31 18.88 4.04
N ARG A 18 -7.14 18.40 3.60
CA ARG A 18 -6.50 17.16 4.09
C ARG A 18 -5.61 17.36 5.32
N ASN A 19 -5.21 18.60 5.58
CA ASN A 19 -4.35 18.97 6.69
C ASN A 19 -5.13 19.66 7.83
N THR A 20 -6.47 19.69 7.75
CA THR A 20 -7.35 20.29 8.75
C THR A 20 -8.20 19.21 9.44
N GLU A 21 -8.62 19.47 10.68
CA GLU A 21 -9.46 18.60 11.50
C GLU A 21 -8.94 17.15 11.64
N SER A 22 -9.84 16.16 11.54
CA SER A 22 -9.56 14.73 11.72
C SER A 22 -8.68 14.12 10.62
N TRP A 23 -8.40 14.84 9.53
CA TRP A 23 -7.55 14.37 8.43
C TRP A 23 -6.06 14.54 8.70
N TRP A 24 -5.70 15.52 9.54
CA TRP A 24 -4.32 15.76 9.98
C TRP A 24 -3.67 14.53 10.65
N PRO A 25 -4.28 13.91 11.70
CA PRO A 25 -3.67 12.75 12.36
C PRO A 25 -3.55 11.54 11.44
N LEU A 26 -4.48 11.33 10.50
CA LEU A 26 -4.40 10.26 9.51
C LEU A 26 -3.24 10.49 8.51
N SER A 27 -3.05 11.73 8.07
CA SER A 27 -1.94 12.10 7.19
C SER A 27 -0.59 11.91 7.89
N MET A 28 -0.50 12.28 9.17
CA MET A 28 0.71 12.06 9.99
C MET A 28 0.97 10.56 10.22
N LEU A 29 -0.09 9.78 10.43
CA LEU A 29 -0.02 8.32 10.53
C LEU A 29 0.53 7.71 9.25
N LEU A 30 0.17 8.21 8.05
CA LEU A 30 0.78 7.72 6.80
C LEU A 30 2.28 7.99 6.75
N VAL A 31 2.74 9.17 7.16
CA VAL A 31 4.18 9.49 7.15
C VAL A 31 4.95 8.47 7.99
N ILE A 32 4.47 8.18 9.20
CA ILE A 32 5.13 7.22 10.10
C ILE A 32 4.91 5.78 9.61
N GLY A 33 3.66 5.42 9.32
CA GLY A 33 3.21 4.07 9.05
C GLY A 33 3.60 3.53 7.68
N ARG A 34 3.65 4.37 6.65
CA ARG A 34 4.01 3.98 5.28
C ARG A 34 5.52 4.07 5.04
N PHE A 35 6.19 5.06 5.62
CA PHE A 35 7.61 5.28 5.38
C PHE A 35 8.48 4.77 6.53
N PHE A 36 8.40 5.40 7.71
CA PHE A 36 9.35 5.11 8.80
C PHE A 36 9.27 3.67 9.33
N ILE A 37 8.06 3.13 9.51
CA ILE A 37 7.87 1.76 10.03
C ILE A 37 8.43 0.72 9.06
N PRO A 38 8.00 0.65 7.77
CA PRO A 38 8.55 -0.33 6.84
C PRO A 38 10.04 -0.11 6.58
N PHE A 39 10.50 1.15 6.52
CA PHE A 39 11.91 1.45 6.34
C PHE A 39 12.77 0.90 7.47
N GLY A 40 12.40 1.17 8.73
CA GLY A 40 13.13 0.67 9.90
C GLY A 40 13.15 -0.85 9.97
N ILE A 41 12.01 -1.50 9.69
CA ILE A 41 11.88 -2.96 9.69
C ILE A 41 12.71 -3.59 8.55
N LEU A 42 12.62 -3.04 7.33
CA LEU A 42 13.32 -3.57 6.16
C LEU A 42 14.80 -3.23 6.12
N LEU A 43 15.29 -2.34 6.99
CA LEU A 43 16.73 -2.10 7.12
C LEU A 43 17.44 -3.34 7.68
N LEU A 44 16.81 -4.02 8.64
CA LEU A 44 17.32 -5.22 9.30
C LEU A 44 17.46 -6.40 8.32
N GLN A 45 18.67 -6.94 8.19
CA GLN A 45 18.94 -8.07 7.30
C GLN A 45 18.19 -9.35 7.72
N GLY A 46 18.05 -9.60 9.03
CA GLY A 46 17.37 -10.80 9.54
C GLY A 46 15.94 -10.92 9.03
N ILE A 47 15.19 -9.81 9.02
CA ILE A 47 13.80 -9.77 8.56
C ILE A 47 13.68 -10.05 7.06
N LYS A 48 14.66 -9.60 6.28
CA LYS A 48 14.71 -9.83 4.83
C LYS A 48 15.00 -11.29 4.46
N LYS A 49 15.59 -12.08 5.36
CA LYS A 49 15.88 -13.51 5.12
C LYS A 49 14.74 -14.44 5.53
N HIS A 50 13.80 -13.98 6.35
CA HIS A 50 12.67 -14.79 6.82
C HIS A 50 11.40 -14.50 6.01
N PRO A 51 10.95 -15.43 5.14
CA PRO A 51 9.82 -15.17 4.24
C PRO A 51 8.52 -14.85 4.99
N HIS A 52 8.28 -15.48 6.15
CA HIS A 52 7.09 -15.21 6.97
C HIS A 52 7.05 -13.77 7.47
N GLN A 53 8.19 -13.24 7.95
CA GLN A 53 8.27 -11.86 8.42
C GLN A 53 8.10 -10.88 7.26
N LEU A 54 8.66 -11.21 6.09
CA LEU A 54 8.51 -10.41 4.88
C LEU A 54 7.04 -10.34 4.43
N CYS A 55 6.28 -11.44 4.53
CA CYS A 55 4.84 -11.46 4.23
C CYS A 55 4.04 -10.54 5.16
N ILE A 56 4.36 -10.52 6.46
CA ILE A 56 3.71 -9.61 7.43
C ILE A 56 3.96 -8.15 7.03
N VAL A 57 5.20 -7.80 6.70
CA VAL A 57 5.57 -6.44 6.27
C VAL A 57 4.90 -6.07 4.96
N ALA A 58 4.83 -6.99 4.00
CA ALA A 58 4.11 -6.79 2.75
C ALA A 58 2.61 -6.53 2.99
N GLY A 59 1.98 -7.29 3.89
CA GLY A 59 0.60 -7.06 4.31
C GLY A 59 0.39 -5.68 4.93
N TRP A 60 1.32 -5.24 5.78
CA TRP A 60 1.30 -3.89 6.34
C TRP A 60 1.43 -2.79 5.28
N ILE A 61 2.35 -2.95 4.31
CA ILE A 61 2.52 -2.00 3.21
C ILE A 61 1.26 -1.92 2.37
N MET A 62 0.63 -3.06 2.05
CA MET A 62 -0.64 -3.11 1.32
C MET A 62 -1.76 -2.39 2.08
N PHE A 63 -1.84 -2.56 3.41
CA PHE A 63 -2.80 -1.86 4.25
C PHE A 63 -2.56 -0.34 4.23
N MET A 64 -1.31 0.11 4.38
CA MET A 64 -0.97 1.53 4.31
C MET A 64 -1.22 2.12 2.93
N GLN A 65 -1.05 1.35 1.86
CA GLN A 65 -1.40 1.76 0.50
C GLN A 65 -2.92 1.92 0.33
N ALA A 66 -3.73 1.08 0.97
CA ALA A 66 -5.18 1.24 0.98
C ALA A 66 -5.60 2.50 1.76
N LEU A 67 -4.96 2.77 2.89
CA LEU A 67 -5.19 3.98 3.68
C LEU A 67 -4.78 5.25 2.91
N ASP A 68 -3.69 5.20 2.14
CA ASP A 68 -3.27 6.28 1.24
C ASP A 68 -4.33 6.61 0.19
N MET A 69 -4.87 5.59 -0.47
CA MET A 69 -5.98 5.77 -1.41
C MET A 69 -7.23 6.35 -0.73
N TYR A 70 -7.53 5.90 0.49
CA TYR A 70 -8.64 6.43 1.29
C TYR A 70 -8.50 7.94 1.54
N LEU A 71 -7.30 8.40 1.94
CA LEU A 71 -7.00 9.82 2.17
C LEU A 71 -6.95 10.67 0.90
N ILE A 72 -6.63 10.07 -0.24
CA ILE A 72 -6.67 10.79 -1.53
C ILE A 72 -8.13 11.04 -1.94
N VAL A 73 -9.03 10.05 -1.78
CA VAL A 73 -10.37 10.07 -2.38
C VAL A 73 -11.44 10.68 -1.48
N LEU A 74 -11.47 10.38 -0.18
CA LEU A 74 -12.61 10.75 0.66
C LEU A 74 -12.71 12.20 1.12
N PRO A 75 -11.60 12.93 1.36
CA PRO A 75 -11.68 14.35 1.70
C PRO A 75 -12.32 15.20 0.60
N SER A 76 -12.32 14.73 -0.66
CA SER A 76 -13.06 15.36 -1.76
C SER A 76 -14.56 15.09 -1.73
N LEU A 77 -15.01 14.05 -1.04
CA LEU A 77 -16.43 13.66 -0.97
C LEU A 77 -17.10 14.15 0.33
N HIS A 78 -16.35 14.13 1.44
CA HIS A 78 -16.82 14.57 2.75
C HIS A 78 -15.87 15.63 3.31
N GLY A 79 -16.27 16.91 3.20
CA GLY A 79 -15.47 18.05 3.66
C GLY A 79 -15.47 18.26 5.17
N THR A 80 -16.35 17.58 5.92
CA THR A 80 -16.51 17.74 7.38
C THR A 80 -16.23 16.41 8.08
N GLY A 81 -14.99 16.19 8.51
CA GLY A 81 -14.61 15.02 9.29
C GLY A 81 -14.54 13.67 8.56
N VAL A 82 -13.99 12.67 9.27
CA VAL A 82 -13.84 11.29 8.77
C VAL A 82 -15.11 10.51 9.08
N HIS A 83 -15.83 10.10 8.04
CA HIS A 83 -16.98 9.21 8.15
C HIS A 83 -16.63 7.84 7.58
N LEU A 84 -16.35 6.88 8.47
CA LEU A 84 -16.09 5.50 8.07
C LEU A 84 -17.41 4.80 7.77
N SER A 85 -17.64 4.48 6.49
CA SER A 85 -18.78 3.68 6.07
C SER A 85 -18.32 2.27 5.71
N ILE A 86 -19.14 1.27 6.04
CA ILE A 86 -18.92 -0.13 5.59
C ILE A 86 -18.87 -0.20 4.04
N TRP A 87 -19.58 0.70 3.36
CA TRP A 87 -19.61 0.77 1.92
C TRP A 87 -18.26 1.14 1.29
N ASP A 88 -17.43 1.91 2.01
CA ASP A 88 -16.09 2.32 1.54
C ASP A 88 -15.15 1.10 1.41
N PHE A 89 -15.37 0.07 2.24
CA PHE A 89 -14.58 -1.15 2.24
C PHE A 89 -15.11 -2.21 1.27
N LEU A 90 -16.40 -2.16 0.95
CA LEU A 90 -17.03 -3.17 0.10
C LEU A 90 -16.45 -3.15 -1.32
N CYS A 91 -16.27 -1.97 -1.90
CA CYS A 91 -15.69 -1.81 -3.24
C CYS A 91 -14.26 -2.37 -3.38
N PRO A 92 -13.27 -1.96 -2.55
CA PRO A 92 -11.91 -2.49 -2.66
C PRO A 92 -11.86 -3.99 -2.34
N ILE A 93 -12.68 -4.49 -1.41
CA ILE A 93 -12.75 -5.94 -1.11
C ILE A 93 -13.32 -6.70 -2.32
N ALA A 94 -14.38 -6.22 -2.96
CA ALA A 94 -14.96 -6.87 -4.13
C ALA A 94 -13.95 -6.95 -5.30
N ILE A 95 -13.23 -5.86 -5.56
CA ILE A 95 -12.19 -5.81 -6.59
C ILE A 95 -11.01 -6.74 -6.21
N GLY A 96 -10.55 -6.68 -4.95
CA GLY A 96 -9.47 -7.53 -4.46
C GLY A 96 -9.80 -9.02 -4.55
N CYS A 97 -10.99 -9.42 -4.10
CA CYS A 97 -11.45 -10.81 -4.14
C CYS A 97 -11.65 -11.32 -5.57
N SER A 98 -12.21 -10.50 -6.47
CA SER A 98 -12.38 -10.90 -7.87
C SER A 98 -11.05 -11.07 -8.59
N LEU A 99 -10.09 -10.16 -8.37
CA LEU A 99 -8.72 -10.29 -8.89
C LEU A 99 -8.01 -11.51 -8.31
N ALA A 100 -8.10 -11.72 -6.99
CA ALA A 100 -7.50 -12.88 -6.33
C ALA A 100 -8.08 -14.19 -6.86
N PHE A 101 -9.40 -14.26 -7.07
CA PHE A 101 -10.06 -15.43 -7.64
C PHE A 101 -9.57 -15.73 -9.06
N LEU A 102 -9.51 -14.71 -9.93
CA LEU A 102 -9.01 -14.87 -11.30
C LEU A 102 -7.54 -15.29 -11.31
N TYR A 103 -6.73 -14.66 -10.46
CA TYR A 103 -5.31 -14.99 -10.31
C TYR A 103 -5.11 -16.44 -9.87
N LEU A 104 -5.77 -16.87 -8.79
CA LEU A 104 -5.67 -18.25 -8.29
C LEU A 104 -6.16 -19.27 -9.32
N ARG A 105 -7.22 -18.96 -10.07
CA ARG A 105 -7.72 -19.80 -11.16
C ARG A 105 -6.72 -19.91 -12.32
N LEU A 106 -6.01 -18.83 -12.62
CA LEU A 106 -5.00 -18.82 -13.69
C LEU A 106 -3.74 -19.57 -13.26
N VAL A 107 -3.26 -19.33 -12.04
CA VAL A 107 -2.10 -20.03 -11.46
C VAL A 107 -2.33 -21.54 -11.42
N GLY A 108 -3.53 -22.00 -11.05
CA GLY A 108 -3.87 -23.43 -11.05
C GLY A 108 -3.85 -24.10 -12.44
N LYS A 109 -3.89 -23.32 -13.53
CA LYS A 109 -3.81 -23.82 -14.92
C LYS A 109 -2.39 -23.83 -15.47
N THR A 110 -1.44 -23.17 -14.82
CA THR A 110 -0.08 -22.97 -15.30
C THR A 110 0.93 -23.60 -14.35
N SER A 111 2.05 -24.11 -14.87
CA SER A 111 3.15 -24.54 -14.00
C SER A 111 3.78 -23.32 -13.33
N THR A 112 3.79 -23.29 -12.00
CA THR A 112 4.43 -22.23 -11.20
C THR A 112 5.96 -22.33 -11.20
N PHE A 113 6.50 -23.45 -11.66
CA PHE A 113 7.93 -23.68 -11.75
C PHE A 113 8.41 -23.51 -13.21
N PRO A 114 9.40 -22.64 -13.49
CA PRO A 114 9.78 -22.32 -14.86
C PRO A 114 10.66 -23.43 -15.47
N MET A 115 10.03 -24.46 -16.05
CA MET A 115 10.69 -25.68 -16.55
C MET A 115 11.69 -25.48 -17.71
N ARG A 116 11.69 -24.33 -18.40
CA ARG A 116 12.51 -24.09 -19.60
C ARG A 116 13.40 -22.84 -19.50
N ASP A 117 13.59 -22.31 -18.29
CA ASP A 117 14.43 -21.13 -18.09
C ASP A 117 15.92 -21.51 -17.95
N PRO A 118 16.83 -21.03 -18.82
CA PRO A 118 18.26 -21.32 -18.72
C PRO A 118 18.91 -20.82 -17.41
N ARG A 119 18.33 -19.82 -16.73
CA ARG A 119 18.85 -19.25 -15.47
C ARG A 119 18.35 -19.97 -14.22
N LEU A 120 17.52 -21.01 -14.38
CA LEU A 120 16.94 -21.76 -13.27
C LEU A 120 18.02 -22.44 -12.42
N ILE A 121 19.02 -23.05 -13.07
CA ILE A 121 20.09 -23.80 -12.37
C ILE A 121 20.95 -22.85 -11.53
N GLU A 122 21.20 -21.64 -12.03
CA GLU A 122 21.92 -20.60 -11.30
C GLU A 122 21.14 -20.12 -10.07
N SER A 123 19.84 -19.87 -10.24
CA SER A 123 18.93 -19.42 -9.16
C SER A 123 18.79 -20.46 -8.04
N LEU A 124 18.76 -21.76 -8.38
CA LEU A 124 18.67 -22.85 -7.40
C LEU A 124 19.97 -23.04 -6.58
N ARG A 125 21.12 -22.69 -7.16
CA ARG A 125 22.43 -22.82 -6.50
C ARG A 125 22.79 -21.58 -5.67
N LEU A 126 22.08 -20.48 -5.85
CA LEU A 126 22.33 -19.23 -5.15
C LEU A 126 21.99 -19.37 -3.66
N LYS A 127 22.95 -19.03 -2.79
CA LYS A 127 22.80 -19.04 -1.33
C LYS A 127 23.20 -17.66 -0.78
N ASN A 128 22.25 -16.94 -0.21
CA ASN A 128 22.39 -15.56 0.29
C ASN A 128 22.49 -15.44 1.82
#